data_AF-A0A173DXL8-F1
#
_entry.id   AF-A0A173DXL8-F1
#
_cell.length_a   1.000
_cell.length_b   1.000
_cell.length_c   1.000
_cell.angle_alpha   90.00
_cell.angle_beta   90.00
_cell.angle_gamma   90.00
#
_symmetry.space_group_name_H-M   'P 1'
#
loop_
_entity.id
_entity.type
_entity.pdbx_description
1 polymer ?
#
loop_
_entity_poly.entity_id
_entity_poly.type
_entity_poly.pdbx_seq_one_letter_code
_entity_poly.pdbx_strand_id
1 'polypeptide(L)'
;MCRNDGTPLSAADFAGVKNYVVLHGSWGMPVAHNFEGKVVETGLAGATVCDYRNYCHGRFIYTSNHLKDSAVVLLVSPREKTSPAGRRCSCLPRRSSRS
;
A
#
# COMPACT_ATOMS: atom_id res chain seq x y z
N MET A 1 16.74 0.61 9.25
CA MET A 1 16.62 2.09 9.35
C MET A 1 15.49 2.43 10.32
N CYS A 2 15.80 3.07 11.45
CA CYS A 2 14.83 3.54 12.45
C CYS A 2 14.30 4.93 12.07
N ARG A 3 13.10 5.31 12.55
CA ARG A 3 12.68 6.73 12.55
C ARG A 3 13.53 7.52 13.55
N ASN A 4 13.54 8.84 13.42
CA ASN A 4 14.38 9.77 14.19
C ASN A 4 14.03 9.85 15.70
N ASP A 5 13.10 9.01 16.17
CA ASP A 5 12.50 9.06 17.51
C ASP A 5 12.85 7.83 18.37
N GLY A 6 13.78 6.98 17.92
CA GLY A 6 14.29 5.83 18.71
C GLY A 6 13.28 4.68 18.94
N THR A 7 12.04 4.81 18.50
CA THR A 7 11.10 3.69 18.47
C THR A 7 11.52 2.70 17.37
N PRO A 8 11.53 1.37 17.63
CA PRO A 8 11.52 0.43 16.51
C PRO A 8 10.33 0.83 15.64
N LEU A 9 10.46 0.73 14.31
CA LEU A 9 9.29 0.74 13.45
C LEU A 9 8.44 -0.43 13.92
N SER A 10 7.55 -0.21 14.90
CA SER A 10 6.67 -1.24 15.41
C SER A 10 5.96 -1.72 14.17
N ALA A 11 6.05 -3.02 13.90
CA ALA A 11 5.32 -3.66 12.83
C ALA A 11 3.90 -3.11 12.95
N ALA A 12 3.52 -2.19 12.05
CA ALA A 12 2.28 -1.46 12.18
C ALA A 12 1.20 -2.52 12.36
N ASP A 13 0.54 -2.58 13.51
CA ASP A 13 -0.25 -3.73 13.95
C ASP A 13 -1.18 -4.21 12.82
N PHE A 14 -0.71 -5.16 12.02
CA PHE A 14 -1.44 -5.67 10.87
C PHE A 14 -2.65 -6.49 11.32
N ALA A 15 -2.72 -6.78 12.63
CA ALA A 15 -3.84 -7.45 13.31
C ALA A 15 -5.19 -6.73 13.12
N GLY A 16 -5.19 -5.41 12.88
CA GLY A 16 -6.41 -4.64 12.64
C GLY A 16 -6.76 -4.42 11.16
N VAL A 17 -5.90 -4.84 10.22
CA VAL A 17 -6.06 -4.51 8.80
C VAL A 17 -6.98 -5.53 8.13
N LYS A 18 -8.12 -5.06 7.62
CA LYS A 18 -9.11 -5.88 6.91
C LYS A 18 -8.96 -5.83 5.40
N ASN A 19 -8.35 -4.77 4.87
CA ASN A 19 -8.22 -4.54 3.44
C ASN A 19 -6.80 -4.13 3.06
N TYR A 20 -6.19 -4.83 2.11
CA TYR A 20 -4.91 -4.48 1.51
C TYR A 20 -5.12 -3.92 0.12
N VAL A 21 -4.63 -2.72 -0.13
CA VAL A 21 -4.61 -2.12 -1.46
C VAL A 21 -3.19 -2.23 -2.01
N VAL A 22 -3.01 -3.10 -3.00
CA VAL A 22 -1.71 -3.37 -3.62
C VAL A 22 -1.58 -2.50 -4.86
N LEU A 23 -0.69 -1.52 -4.78
CA LEU A 23 -0.32 -0.64 -5.86
C LEU A 23 0.87 -1.23 -6.60
N HIS A 24 0.73 -1.44 -7.90
CA HIS A 24 1.81 -1.95 -8.73
C HIS A 24 2.09 -1.04 -9.92
N GLY A 25 3.31 -1.15 -10.44
CA GLY A 25 3.67 -0.63 -11.75
C GLY A 25 3.53 -1.64 -12.86
N SER A 26 3.93 -1.24 -14.06
CA SER A 26 3.80 -2.07 -15.26
C SER A 26 4.53 -3.42 -15.13
N TRP A 27 5.66 -3.47 -14.42
CA TRP A 27 6.42 -4.70 -14.20
C TRP A 27 6.05 -5.45 -12.91
N GLY A 28 5.36 -4.78 -11.98
CA GLY A 28 4.98 -5.33 -10.69
C GLY A 28 3.66 -6.12 -10.69
N MET A 29 2.94 -6.14 -11.81
CA MET A 29 1.63 -6.80 -11.95
C MET A 29 1.61 -8.28 -11.51
N PRO A 30 2.53 -9.17 -11.96
CA PRO A 30 2.48 -10.58 -11.55
C PRO A 30 2.74 -10.76 -10.04
N VAL A 31 3.61 -9.94 -9.46
CA VAL A 31 3.89 -9.95 -8.02
C VAL A 31 2.67 -9.48 -7.22
N ALA A 32 1.94 -8.49 -7.74
CA ALA A 32 0.73 -7.98 -7.11
C ALA A 32 -0.38 -9.04 -7.04
N HIS A 33 -0.60 -9.77 -8.14
CA HIS A 33 -1.57 -10.87 -8.15
C HIS A 33 -1.13 -12.06 -7.30
N ASN A 34 0.16 -12.38 -7.26
CA ASN A 34 0.65 -13.41 -6.35
C ASN A 34 0.42 -13.01 -4.88
N PHE A 35 0.64 -11.75 -4.53
CA PHE A 35 0.38 -11.24 -3.18
C PHE A 35 -1.11 -11.29 -2.83
N GLU A 36 -1.97 -10.81 -3.73
CA GLU A 36 -3.42 -10.90 -3.59
C GLU A 36 -3.87 -12.34 -3.34
N GLY A 37 -3.41 -13.27 -4.19
CA GLY A 37 -3.65 -14.70 -4.03
C GLY A 37 -3.26 -15.19 -2.65
N LYS A 38 -2.03 -14.93 -2.20
CA LYS A 38 -1.57 -15.37 -0.86
C LYS A 38 -2.39 -14.80 0.29
N VAL A 39 -2.79 -13.53 0.21
CA VAL A 39 -3.59 -12.87 1.26
C VAL A 39 -5.00 -13.47 1.34
N VAL A 40 -5.61 -13.75 0.18
CA VAL A 40 -6.95 -14.36 0.11
C VAL A 40 -6.91 -15.84 0.48
N GLU A 41 -5.93 -16.59 -0.01
CA GLU A 41 -5.72 -18.03 0.29
C GLU A 41 -5.53 -18.29 1.79
N THR A 42 -4.81 -17.40 2.47
CA THR A 42 -4.55 -17.53 3.92
C THR A 42 -5.71 -17.01 4.78
N GLY A 43 -6.74 -16.39 4.17
CA GLY A 43 -7.86 -15.80 4.89
C GLY A 43 -7.46 -14.62 5.77
N LEU A 44 -6.32 -13.97 5.47
CA LEU A 44 -5.78 -12.90 6.31
C LEU A 44 -6.65 -11.64 6.23
N ALA A 45 -7.08 -11.28 5.02
CA ALA A 45 -7.82 -10.05 4.72
C ALA A 45 -8.31 -10.04 3.26
N GLY A 46 -9.10 -9.04 2.90
CA GLY A 46 -9.34 -8.72 1.49
C GLY A 46 -8.11 -8.07 0.85
N ALA A 47 -7.82 -8.37 -0.41
CA ALA A 47 -6.78 -7.71 -1.19
C ALA A 47 -7.37 -7.12 -2.48
N THR A 48 -7.01 -5.88 -2.81
CA THR A 48 -7.40 -5.21 -4.05
C THR A 48 -6.15 -4.76 -4.79
N VAL A 49 -5.99 -5.23 -6.02
CA VAL A 49 -4.86 -4.88 -6.88
C VAL A 49 -5.24 -3.70 -7.78
N CYS A 50 -4.36 -2.70 -7.90
CA CYS A 50 -4.47 -1.66 -8.93
C CYS A 50 -3.12 -1.07 -9.37
N ASP A 51 -3.07 -0.60 -10.62
CA ASP A 51 -1.98 0.23 -11.11
C ASP A 51 -2.01 1.60 -10.40
N TYR A 52 -0.84 2.14 -10.07
CA TYR A 52 -0.73 3.44 -9.39
C TYR A 52 -1.36 4.59 -10.18
N ARG A 53 -1.47 4.51 -11.52
CA ARG A 53 -2.17 5.52 -12.33
C ARG A 53 -3.66 5.44 -12.08
N ASN A 54 -4.22 4.23 -12.09
CA ASN A 54 -5.64 4.00 -11.89
C ASN A 54 -6.09 4.34 -10.45
N TYR A 55 -5.18 4.21 -9.49
CA TYR A 55 -5.45 4.54 -8.09
C TYR A 55 -5.87 6.01 -7.90
N CYS A 56 -5.23 6.94 -8.62
CA CYS A 56 -5.55 8.37 -8.58
C CYS A 56 -6.87 8.74 -9.27
N HIS A 57 -7.46 7.84 -10.07
CA HIS A 57 -8.71 8.08 -10.80
C HIS A 57 -9.98 7.69 -10.01
N GLY A 58 -9.88 7.53 -8.69
CA GLY A 58 -11.05 7.36 -7.81
C GLY A 58 -10.96 6.19 -6.83
N ARG A 59 -10.06 5.22 -7.03
CA ARG A 59 -9.86 4.12 -6.06
C ARG A 59 -9.26 4.58 -4.73
N PHE A 60 -8.65 5.77 -4.69
CA PHE A 60 -8.20 6.37 -3.43
C PHE A 60 -9.36 6.72 -2.48
N ILE A 61 -10.58 6.94 -2.98
CA ILE A 61 -11.75 7.32 -2.16
C ILE A 61 -12.10 6.21 -1.17
N TYR A 62 -12.10 4.96 -1.64
CA TYR A 62 -12.36 3.79 -0.79
C TYR A 62 -11.33 3.67 0.35
N THR A 63 -10.06 3.92 0.02
CA THR A 63 -8.96 3.89 1.00
C THR A 63 -9.07 5.05 1.99
N SER A 64 -9.47 6.24 1.53
CA SER A 64 -9.68 7.41 2.38
C SER A 64 -10.80 7.21 3.39
N ASN A 65 -11.86 6.46 3.03
CA ASN A 65 -12.98 6.19 3.94
C ASN A 65 -12.66 5.10 4.98
N HIS A 66 -11.76 4.17 4.66
CA HIS A 66 -11.36 3.05 5.51
C HIS A 66 -9.89 3.13 5.93
N LEU A 67 -9.40 4.35 6.21
CA LEU A 67 -7.99 4.63 6.49
C LEU A 67 -7.48 3.93 7.77
N LYS A 68 -8.39 3.57 8.68
CA LYS A 68 -8.08 2.91 9.95
C LYS A 68 -7.92 1.41 9.79
N ASP A 69 -8.60 0.83 8.80
CA ASP A 69 -8.79 -0.60 8.60
C ASP A 69 -8.09 -1.12 7.34
N SER A 70 -7.49 -0.21 6.55
CA SER A 70 -6.87 -0.52 5.27
C SER A 70 -5.37 -0.19 5.27
N ALA A 71 -4.58 -1.09 4.69
CA ALA A 71 -3.15 -0.88 4.46
C ALA A 71 -2.88 -0.76 2.96
N VAL A 72 -1.95 0.12 2.58
CA VAL A 72 -1.54 0.28 1.19
C VAL A 72 -0.13 -0.28 1.02
N VAL A 73 0.04 -1.20 0.07
CA VAL A 73 1.31 -1.84 -0.27
C VAL A 73 1.73 -1.34 -1.63
N LEU A 74 2.89 -0.68 -1.73
CA LEU A 74 3.41 -0.18 -3.00
C LEU A 74 4.57 -1.05 -3.48
N LEU A 75 4.38 -1.72 -4.61
CA LEU A 75 5.42 -2.49 -5.28
C LEU A 75 6.21 -1.57 -6.22
N VAL A 76 7.46 -1.28 -5.84
CA VAL A 76 8.35 -0.40 -6.61
C VAL A 76 9.45 -1.23 -7.26
N SER A 77 9.44 -1.30 -8.58
CA SER A 77 10.52 -1.92 -9.35
C SER A 77 11.74 -0.99 -9.42
N PRO A 78 12.99 -1.49 -9.45
CA PRO A 78 14.20 -0.66 -9.58
C PRO A 78 14.19 0.25 -10.83
N ARG A 79 13.60 -0.21 -11.94
CA ARG A 79 13.40 0.59 -13.16
C ARG A 79 12.49 1.80 -12.95
N GLU A 80 11.55 1.70 -12.01
CA GLU A 80 10.57 2.75 -11.72
C GLU A 80 11.07 3.74 -10.67
N LYS A 81 12.17 3.43 -9.96
CA LYS A 81 12.86 4.38 -9.08
C LYS A 81 13.48 5.56 -9.83
N THR A 82 13.91 5.36 -11.07
CA THR A 82 14.55 6.40 -11.90
C THR A 82 13.52 7.32 -12.55
N SER A 83 12.27 6.88 -12.70
CA SER A 83 11.16 7.70 -13.19
C SER A 83 10.56 8.55 -12.05
N PRO A 84 10.00 9.75 -12.31
CA PRO A 84 9.32 10.55 -11.28
C PRO A 84 8.11 9.85 -10.61
N ALA A 85 7.74 8.64 -11.05
CA ALA A 85 6.79 7.76 -10.38
C ALA A 85 7.25 7.33 -8.97
N GLY A 86 8.56 7.24 -8.70
CA GLY A 86 9.10 7.02 -7.35
C GLY A 86 8.80 8.16 -6.36
N ARG A 87 8.34 9.33 -6.85
CA ARG A 87 7.93 10.49 -6.04
C ARG A 87 6.43 10.55 -5.74
N ARG A 88 5.62 9.52 -6.08
CA ARG A 88 4.16 9.49 -5.82
C ARG A 88 3.81 9.06 -4.39
N CYS A 89 4.48 9.65 -3.41
CA CYS A 89 4.02 9.64 -2.01
C CYS A 89 3.10 10.84 -1.69
N SER A 90 2.85 11.76 -2.63
CA SER A 90 2.00 12.94 -2.39
C SER A 90 0.51 12.65 -2.40
N CYS A 91 0.06 11.64 -3.15
CA CYS A 91 -1.35 11.26 -3.27
C CYS A 91 -1.78 10.15 -2.31
N LEU A 92 -0.83 9.53 -1.60
CA LEU A 92 -1.15 8.59 -0.54
C LEU A 92 -1.71 9.38 0.65
N PRO A 93 -2.89 9.03 1.16
CA PRO A 93 -3.44 9.69 2.33
C PRO A 93 -2.47 9.47 3.49
N ARG A 94 -1.90 10.58 3.99
CA ARG A 94 -1.05 10.54 5.17
C ARG A 94 -1.92 10.18 6.35
N ARG A 95 -1.62 9.06 7.00
CA ARG A 95 -2.12 8.79 8.35
C ARG A 95 -1.62 9.95 9.22
N SER A 96 -2.50 10.89 9.54
CA SER A 96 -2.17 11.93 10.52
C SER A 96 -2.02 11.20 11.85
N SER A 97 -0.78 11.05 12.30
CA SER A 97 -0.48 10.71 13.68
C SER A 97 -0.88 11.92 14.53
N ARG A 98 -2.17 12.10 14.78
CA ARG A 98 -2.63 12.84 15.96
C ARG A 98 -2.68 11.85 17.10
N SER A 99 -1.56 11.81 17.83
CA SER A 99 -1.57 11.62 19.28
C SER A 99 -2.34 12.74 19.95
#